data_AF-A0A535MHL4-F1
#
_entry.id   AF-A0A535MHL4-F1
#
_cell.length_a   1.000
_cell.length_b   1.000
_cell.length_c   1.000
_cell.angle_alpha   90.00
_cell.angle_beta   90.00
_cell.angle_gamma   90.00
#
_symmetry.space_group_name_H-M   'P 1'
#
loop_
_entity.id
_entity.type
_entity.pdbx_description
1 polymer ?
#
loop_
_entity_poly.entity_id
_entity_poly.type
_entity_poly.pdbx_seq_one_letter_code
_entity_poly.pdbx_strand_id
1 'polypeptide(L)'
;MSNIFTPVIHPRIDLRRKEKPVKVADLMRGGNTPITRFNTWLAVKVTSGVGTMWCAYAFAALALVSLPAAITSGNPVVLVSWISQTFLQLVLLSIIIVGQNVLATASDKRAEATYEDADAVLHTALQIQDHLAAQDAEIEKIMSRLKAT
;
A
#
# COMPACT_ATOMS: atom_id res chain seq x y z
N MET A 1 41.65 -9.11 -25.65
CA MET A 1 40.68 -8.43 -24.77
C MET A 1 39.66 -9.46 -24.33
N SER A 2 39.97 -10.24 -23.29
CA SER A 2 39.00 -11.16 -22.69
C SER A 2 38.31 -10.40 -21.57
N ASN A 3 37.06 -9.97 -21.78
CA ASN A 3 36.23 -9.43 -20.70
C ASN A 3 36.12 -10.50 -19.62
N ILE A 4 36.74 -10.28 -18.47
CA ILE A 4 36.72 -11.20 -17.33
C ILE A 4 35.31 -11.30 -16.75
N PHE A 5 34.50 -10.25 -16.93
CA PHE A 5 33.11 -10.20 -16.51
C PHE A 5 32.27 -9.37 -17.49
N THR A 6 31.05 -9.83 -17.77
CA THR A 6 30.05 -9.08 -18.56
C THR A 6 28.81 -8.89 -17.69
N PRO A 7 28.47 -7.66 -17.29
CA PRO A 7 27.29 -7.42 -16.47
C PRO A 7 26.02 -7.84 -17.21
N VAL A 8 25.26 -8.79 -16.63
CA VAL A 8 23.93 -9.15 -17.13
C VAL A 8 22.90 -8.31 -16.39
N ILE A 9 22.38 -7.28 -17.05
CA ILE A 9 21.34 -6.42 -16.48
C ILE A 9 20.04 -7.21 -16.37
N HIS A 10 19.42 -7.19 -15.19
CA HIS A 10 18.16 -7.89 -14.97
C HIS A 10 17.03 -7.23 -15.80
N PRO A 11 16.22 -7.98 -16.59
CA PRO A 11 15.20 -7.43 -17.50
C PRO A 11 14.17 -6.51 -16.82
N ARG A 12 13.91 -6.75 -15.53
CA ARG A 12 13.02 -5.92 -14.72
C ARG A 12 13.51 -4.48 -14.54
N ILE A 13 14.79 -4.16 -14.74
CA ILE A 13 15.34 -2.80 -14.63
C ILE A 13 14.78 -1.91 -15.75
N ASP A 14 14.74 -2.43 -16.98
CA ASP A 14 14.21 -1.69 -18.13
C ASP A 14 12.69 -1.51 -18.08
N LEU A 15 11.98 -2.52 -17.58
CA LEU A 15 10.54 -2.44 -17.32
C LEU A 15 10.23 -1.41 -16.23
N ARG A 16 11.05 -1.35 -15.18
CA ARG A 16 10.86 -0.41 -14.06
C ARG A 16 10.97 1.05 -14.50
N ARG A 17 11.80 1.36 -15.49
CA ARG A 17 11.92 2.72 -16.04
C ARG A 17 10.59 3.25 -16.63
N LYS A 18 9.67 2.34 -16.97
CA LYS A 18 8.33 2.65 -17.50
C LYS A 18 7.23 2.53 -16.44
N GLU A 19 7.47 1.82 -15.35
CA GLU A 19 6.47 1.46 -14.35
C GLU A 19 6.64 2.27 -13.05
N LYS A 20 5.62 3.05 -12.71
CA LYS A 20 5.50 3.74 -11.43
C LYS A 20 5.08 2.76 -10.33
N PRO A 21 5.33 3.07 -9.03
CA PRO A 21 4.80 2.26 -7.95
C PRO A 21 3.27 2.17 -8.10
N VAL A 22 2.75 0.95 -8.09
CA VAL A 22 1.31 0.72 -8.23
C VAL A 22 0.61 1.33 -7.03
N LYS A 23 -0.27 2.30 -7.27
CA LYS A 23 -1.11 2.87 -6.21
C LYS A 23 -2.44 2.13 -6.18
N VAL A 24 -3.09 2.12 -5.02
CA VAL A 24 -4.45 1.56 -4.88
C VAL A 24 -5.41 2.19 -5.89
N ALA A 25 -5.24 3.48 -6.18
CA ALA A 25 -5.99 4.21 -7.22
C ALA A 25 -5.86 3.62 -8.63
N ASP A 26 -4.72 3.00 -8.96
CA ASP A 26 -4.47 2.42 -10.28
C ASP A 26 -5.20 1.08 -10.45
N LEU A 27 -5.34 0.30 -9.37
CA LEU A 27 -6.14 -0.93 -9.35
C LEU A 27 -7.64 -0.65 -9.60
N MET A 28 -8.11 0.57 -9.29
CA MET A 28 -9.52 0.98 -9.47
C MET A 28 -9.88 1.25 -10.93
N ARG A 29 -8.88 1.50 -11.78
CA ARG A 29 -9.08 1.80 -13.21
C ARG A 29 -9.20 0.55 -14.09
N GLY A 30 -8.91 -0.64 -13.55
CA GLY A 30 -8.81 -1.90 -14.29
C GLY A 30 -10.13 -2.57 -14.72
N GLY A 31 -11.29 -1.97 -14.46
CA GLY A 31 -12.57 -2.52 -14.91
C GLY A 31 -12.77 -2.37 -16.42
N ASN A 32 -12.74 -3.49 -17.17
CA ASN A 32 -12.90 -3.51 -18.63
C ASN A 32 -14.33 -3.15 -19.12
N THR A 33 -15.30 -3.00 -18.24
CA THR A 33 -16.70 -2.70 -18.59
C THR A 33 -17.23 -1.43 -17.89
N PRO A 34 -18.11 -0.65 -18.52
CA PRO A 34 -18.70 0.56 -17.89
C PRO A 34 -19.37 0.27 -16.53
N ILE A 35 -19.99 -0.90 -16.40
CA ILE A 35 -20.70 -1.35 -15.19
C ILE A 35 -19.72 -1.62 -14.04
N THR A 36 -18.59 -2.29 -14.31
CA THR A 36 -17.59 -2.57 -13.27
C THR A 36 -16.99 -1.27 -12.73
N ARG A 37 -16.72 -0.29 -13.59
CA ARG A 37 -16.22 1.03 -13.17
C ARG A 37 -17.22 1.78 -12.28
N PHE A 38 -18.51 1.72 -12.62
CA PHE A 38 -19.56 2.32 -11.79
C PHE A 38 -19.67 1.63 -10.42
N ASN A 39 -19.68 0.29 -10.39
CA ASN A 39 -19.76 -0.47 -9.15
C ASN A 39 -18.54 -0.21 -8.25
N THR A 40 -17.34 -0.18 -8.83
CA THR A 40 -16.11 0.16 -8.09
C THR A 40 -16.18 1.58 -7.55
N TRP A 41 -16.61 2.55 -8.35
CA TRP A 41 -16.77 3.94 -7.90
C TRP A 41 -17.77 4.06 -6.74
N LEU A 42 -18.93 3.43 -6.85
CA LEU A 42 -19.96 3.45 -5.82
C LEU A 42 -19.46 2.78 -4.53
N ALA A 43 -18.87 1.58 -4.65
CA ALA A 43 -18.33 0.85 -3.53
C ALA A 43 -17.34 1.72 -2.74
N VAL A 44 -16.43 2.40 -3.44
CA VAL A 44 -15.39 3.22 -2.82
C VAL A 44 -15.98 4.46 -2.17
N LYS A 45 -16.94 5.12 -2.83
CA LYS A 45 -17.58 6.30 -2.26
C LYS A 45 -18.31 5.96 -0.96
N VAL A 46 -19.00 4.82 -0.93
CA VAL A 46 -19.67 4.31 0.27
C VAL A 46 -18.66 3.90 1.34
N THR A 47 -17.66 3.08 1.01
CA THR A 47 -16.68 2.59 2.00
C THR A 47 -15.77 3.69 2.55
N SER A 48 -15.48 4.71 1.73
CA SER A 48 -14.72 5.89 2.16
C SER A 48 -15.56 6.78 3.10
N GLY A 49 -16.88 6.86 2.89
CA GLY A 49 -17.79 7.55 3.81
C GLY A 49 -17.95 6.80 5.14
N VAL A 50 -18.24 5.49 5.07
CA VAL A 50 -18.46 4.62 6.25
C VAL A 50 -17.16 4.37 7.03
N GLY A 51 -16.02 4.45 6.35
CA GLY A 51 -14.69 4.32 6.94
C GLY A 51 -14.16 5.59 7.60
N THR A 52 -15.04 6.52 7.99
CA THR A 52 -14.70 7.69 8.82
C THR A 52 -15.15 7.48 10.27
N MET A 53 -14.41 8.02 11.24
CA MET A 53 -14.81 7.98 12.66
C MET A 53 -16.19 8.61 12.91
N TRP A 54 -16.58 9.58 12.08
CA TRP A 54 -17.91 10.18 12.09
C TRP A 54 -19.04 9.17 11.92
N CYS A 55 -18.82 8.13 11.11
CA CYS A 55 -19.82 7.09 10.90
C CYS A 55 -20.02 6.25 12.18
N ALA A 56 -18.94 5.94 12.92
CA ALA A 56 -19.04 5.25 14.20
C ALA A 56 -19.84 6.08 15.23
N TYR A 57 -19.67 7.40 15.25
CA TYR A 57 -20.47 8.29 16.11
C TYR A 57 -21.94 8.34 15.70
N ALA A 58 -22.23 8.42 14.39
CA ALA A 58 -23.60 8.40 13.88
C ALA A 58 -24.30 7.08 14.21
N PHE A 59 -23.60 5.96 14.09
CA PHE A 59 -24.06 4.62 14.43
C PHE A 59 -24.29 4.43 15.93
N ALA A 60 -23.42 4.96 16.78
CA ALA A 60 -23.66 5.00 18.22
C ALA A 60 -24.92 5.82 18.56
N ALA A 61 -25.11 6.98 17.92
CA ALA A 61 -26.29 7.81 18.12
C ALA A 61 -27.58 7.12 17.64
N LEU A 62 -27.54 6.43 16.49
CA LEU A 62 -28.67 5.66 15.98
C LEU A 62 -29.02 4.49 16.91
N ALA A 63 -28.02 3.79 17.45
CA ALA A 63 -28.25 2.72 18.40
C ALA A 63 -29.00 3.25 19.64
N LEU A 64 -28.58 4.41 20.19
CA LEU A 64 -29.20 5.03 21.37
C LEU A 64 -30.71 5.32 21.21
N VAL A 65 -31.23 5.51 20.00
CA VAL A 65 -32.67 5.69 19.75
C VAL A 65 -33.49 4.47 20.23
N SER A 66 -32.91 3.28 20.16
CA SER A 66 -33.56 2.02 20.58
C SER A 66 -33.31 1.63 22.05
N LEU A 67 -32.44 2.38 22.75
CA LEU A 67 -32.13 2.15 24.17
C LEU A 67 -33.35 2.27 25.09
N PRO A 68 -34.23 3.29 24.97
CA PRO A 68 -35.39 3.41 25.85
C PRO A 68 -36.29 2.17 25.80
N ALA A 69 -36.54 1.63 24.60
CA ALA A 69 -37.35 0.43 24.42
C ALA A 69 -36.75 -0.81 25.11
N ALA A 70 -35.42 -0.95 25.07
CA ALA A 70 -34.74 -2.04 25.76
C ALA A 70 -34.83 -1.90 27.29
N ILE A 71 -34.72 -0.70 27.84
CA ILE A 71 -34.84 -0.44 29.29
C ILE A 71 -36.28 -0.65 29.76
N THR A 72 -37.27 -0.14 29.03
CA THR A 72 -38.70 -0.27 29.41
C THR A 72 -39.17 -1.73 29.41
N SER A 73 -38.47 -2.63 28.71
CA SER A 73 -38.78 -4.07 28.75
C SER A 73 -38.64 -4.70 30.15
N GLY A 74 -37.86 -4.10 31.06
CA GLY A 74 -37.62 -4.61 32.42
C GLY A 74 -36.88 -5.95 32.49
N ASN A 75 -36.43 -6.50 31.36
CA ASN A 75 -35.78 -7.80 31.28
C ASN A 75 -34.25 -7.64 31.09
N PRO A 76 -33.42 -8.09 32.06
CA PRO A 76 -31.96 -8.01 31.94
C PRO A 76 -31.40 -8.68 30.68
N VAL A 77 -32.02 -9.76 30.19
CA VAL A 77 -31.59 -10.47 28.98
C VAL A 77 -31.77 -9.59 27.73
N VAL A 78 -32.87 -8.84 27.66
CA VAL A 78 -33.16 -7.94 26.53
C VAL A 78 -32.16 -6.79 26.49
N LEU A 79 -31.82 -6.22 27.65
CA LEU A 79 -30.82 -5.15 27.75
C LEU A 79 -29.44 -5.64 27.32
N VAL A 80 -28.98 -6.78 27.81
CA VAL A 80 -27.67 -7.36 27.43
C VAL A 80 -27.63 -7.70 25.95
N SER A 81 -28.71 -8.28 25.41
CA SER A 81 -28.84 -8.56 23.99
C SER A 81 -28.74 -7.29 23.13
N TRP A 82 -29.41 -6.22 23.54
CA TRP A 82 -29.33 -4.94 22.85
C TRP A 82 -27.92 -4.35 22.86
N ILE A 83 -27.20 -4.40 23.99
CA ILE A 83 -25.81 -3.93 24.09
C ILE A 83 -24.89 -4.74 23.17
N SER A 84 -24.94 -6.07 23.27
CA SER A 84 -24.04 -6.96 22.52
C SER A 84 -24.30 -6.91 21.01
N GLN A 85 -25.56 -6.81 20.62
CA GLN A 85 -25.97 -7.03 19.24
C GLN A 85 -26.32 -5.72 18.52
N THR A 86 -27.15 -4.86 19.09
CA THR A 86 -27.56 -3.62 18.40
C THR A 86 -26.51 -2.53 18.53
N PHE A 87 -25.94 -2.36 19.73
CA PHE A 87 -24.96 -1.31 19.97
C PHE A 87 -23.56 -1.73 19.52
N LEU A 88 -22.99 -2.78 20.14
CA LEU A 88 -21.62 -3.19 19.88
C LEU A 88 -21.43 -3.61 18.42
N GLN A 89 -22.28 -4.45 17.86
CA GLN A 89 -22.09 -4.93 16.48
C GLN A 89 -22.10 -3.80 15.44
N LEU A 90 -23.05 -2.86 15.58
CA LEU A 90 -23.25 -1.77 14.63
C LEU A 90 -22.08 -0.77 14.69
N VAL A 91 -21.63 -0.42 15.90
CA VAL A 91 -20.48 0.47 16.11
C VAL A 91 -19.15 -0.20 15.74
N LEU A 92 -18.96 -1.46 16.13
CA LEU A 92 -17.74 -2.23 15.90
C LEU A 92 -17.49 -2.45 14.40
N LEU A 93 -18.54 -2.66 13.60
CA LEU A 93 -18.39 -2.75 12.14
C LEU A 93 -17.77 -1.48 11.55
N SER A 94 -18.24 -0.29 11.94
CA SER A 94 -17.69 0.97 11.43
C SER A 94 -16.26 1.21 11.92
N ILE A 95 -15.97 0.95 13.20
CA ILE A 95 -14.61 1.10 13.76
C ILE A 95 -13.62 0.17 13.05
N ILE A 96 -14.01 -1.08 12.77
CA ILE A 96 -13.16 -2.02 12.04
C ILE A 96 -12.83 -1.47 10.65
N ILE A 97 -13.82 -0.97 9.90
CA ILE A 97 -13.59 -0.42 8.55
C ILE A 97 -12.64 0.78 8.60
N VAL A 98 -12.81 1.68 9.57
CA VAL A 98 -11.87 2.80 9.79
C VAL A 98 -10.45 2.27 10.06
N GLY A 99 -10.33 1.30 10.97
CA GLY A 99 -9.05 0.67 11.29
C GLY A 99 -8.36 0.05 10.07
N GLN A 100 -9.13 -0.67 9.23
CA GLN A 100 -8.61 -1.25 7.99
C GLN A 100 -8.16 -0.17 7.00
N ASN A 101 -8.90 0.93 6.83
CA ASN A 101 -8.52 2.02 5.94
C ASN A 101 -7.22 2.71 6.40
N VAL A 102 -7.05 2.91 7.70
CA VAL A 102 -5.80 3.47 8.28
C VAL A 102 -4.63 2.52 8.04
N LEU A 103 -4.81 1.22 8.28
CA LEU A 103 -3.77 0.21 8.01
C LEU A 103 -3.41 0.13 6.54
N ALA A 104 -4.39 0.19 5.64
CA ALA A 104 -4.18 0.19 4.19
C ALA A 104 -3.34 1.41 3.76
N THR A 105 -3.71 2.61 4.20
CA THR A 105 -2.98 3.85 3.91
C THR A 105 -1.53 3.78 4.45
N ALA A 106 -1.34 3.24 5.65
CA ALA A 106 0.00 3.05 6.22
C ALA A 106 0.81 1.98 5.48
N SER A 107 0.16 0.95 4.92
CA SER A 107 0.79 -0.04 4.05
C SER A 107 1.23 0.58 2.73
N ASP A 108 0.38 1.39 2.11
CA ASP A 108 0.69 2.10 0.86
C ASP A 108 1.89 3.03 1.02
N LYS A 109 1.92 3.81 2.12
CA LYS A 109 3.06 4.69 2.43
C LYS A 109 4.37 3.91 2.62
N ARG A 110 4.31 2.74 3.28
CA ARG A 110 5.48 1.86 3.43
C ARG A 110 5.93 1.28 2.10
N ALA A 111 5.00 0.90 1.23
CA ALA A 111 5.30 0.40 -0.10
C ALA A 111 5.96 1.49 -0.97
N GLU A 112 5.49 2.73 -0.89
CA GLU A 112 6.10 3.88 -1.57
C GLU A 112 7.52 4.16 -1.07
N ALA A 113 7.73 4.20 0.25
CA ALA A 113 9.07 4.36 0.82
C ALA A 113 10.02 3.21 0.41
N THR A 114 9.54 1.96 0.43
CA THR A 114 10.33 0.79 0.01
C THR A 114 10.71 0.89 -1.48
N TYR A 115 9.82 1.43 -2.31
CA TYR A 115 10.10 1.66 -3.72
C TYR A 115 11.20 2.71 -3.91
N GLU A 116 11.13 3.83 -3.20
CA GLU A 116 12.14 4.89 -3.24
C GLU A 116 13.51 4.40 -2.75
N ASP A 117 13.55 3.66 -1.64
CA ASP A 117 14.78 3.05 -1.12
C ASP A 117 15.40 2.08 -2.13
N ALA A 118 14.57 1.23 -2.77
CA ALA A 118 15.03 0.29 -3.78
C ALA A 118 15.59 1.00 -5.04
N ASP A 119 15.02 2.14 -5.42
CA ASP A 119 15.51 2.96 -6.53
C ASP A 119 16.87 3.59 -6.20
N ALA A 120 17.01 4.15 -4.99
CA ALA A 120 18.28 4.71 -4.52
C ALA A 120 19.40 3.66 -4.48
N VAL A 121 19.10 2.45 -3.99
CA VAL A 121 20.05 1.32 -3.97
C VAL A 121 20.44 0.92 -5.40
N LEU A 122 19.47 0.82 -6.32
CA LEU A 122 19.76 0.48 -7.71
C LEU A 122 20.64 1.53 -8.40
N HIS A 123 20.34 2.81 -8.20
CA HIS A 123 21.14 3.90 -8.74
C HIS A 123 22.59 3.84 -8.23
N THR A 124 22.77 3.62 -6.92
CA THR A 124 24.09 3.48 -6.30
C THR A 124 24.84 2.26 -6.84
N ALA A 125 24.15 1.13 -7.02
CA ALA A 125 24.73 -0.08 -7.58
C ALA A 125 25.24 0.13 -9.02
N LEU A 126 24.50 0.88 -9.85
CA LEU A 126 24.93 1.24 -11.20
C LEU A 126 26.18 2.14 -11.17
N GLN A 127 26.22 3.14 -10.29
CA GLN A 127 27.41 3.98 -10.12
C GLN A 127 28.65 3.18 -9.70
N ILE A 128 28.48 2.17 -8.85
CA ILE A 128 29.59 1.27 -8.47
C ILE A 128 30.08 0.48 -9.69
N GLN A 129 29.18 -0.02 -10.54
CA GLN A 129 29.58 -0.73 -11.77
C GLN A 129 30.37 0.18 -12.71
N ASP A 130 29.92 1.42 -12.92
CA ASP A 130 30.62 2.40 -13.75
C ASP A 130 32.01 2.73 -13.17
N HIS A 131 32.10 2.86 -11.84
CA HIS A 131 33.36 3.10 -11.16
C HIS A 131 34.34 1.92 -11.29
N LEU A 132 33.85 0.68 -11.18
CA LEU A 132 34.66 -0.52 -11.38
C LEU A 132 35.19 -0.60 -12.82
N ALA A 133 34.35 -0.31 -13.81
CA ALA A 133 34.78 -0.27 -15.21
C ALA A 133 35.87 0.79 -15.46
N ALA A 134 35.76 1.96 -14.82
CA ALA A 134 36.79 2.98 -14.88
C ALA A 134 38.10 2.54 -14.19
N GLN A 135 38.01 1.85 -13.05
CA GLN A 135 39.19 1.29 -12.38
C GLN A 135 39.89 0.23 -13.23
N ASP A 136 39.14 -0.69 -13.84
CA ASP A 136 39.68 -1.73 -14.72
C ASP A 136 40.48 -1.11 -15.89
N ALA A 137 39.96 -0.02 -16.48
CA ALA A 137 40.64 0.69 -17.56
C ALA A 137 41.97 1.34 -17.10
N GLU A 138 42.04 1.89 -15.88
CA GLU A 138 43.28 2.43 -15.34
C GLU A 138 44.29 1.32 -14.96
N ILE A 139 43.81 0.20 -14.41
CA ILE A 139 44.65 -0.97 -14.11
C ILE A 139 45.28 -1.51 -15.40
N GLU A 140 44.53 -1.56 -16.51
CA GLU A 140 45.06 -1.98 -17.81
C GLU A 140 46.16 -1.04 -18.32
N LYS A 141 46.01 0.27 -18.13
CA LYS A 141 47.06 1.25 -18.46
C LYS A 141 48.32 1.04 -17.60
N ILE A 142 48.17 0.76 -16.32
CA ILE A 142 49.32 0.47 -15.43
C ILE A 142 50.02 -0.83 -15.85
N MET A 143 49.24 -1.88 -16.12
CA MET A 143 49.75 -3.19 -16.56
C MET A 143 50.50 -3.12 -17.90
N SER A 144 50.01 -2.33 -18.85
CA SER A 144 50.69 -2.14 -20.14
C SER A 144 52.02 -1.37 -19.99
N ARG A 145 52.08 -0.36 -19.13
CA ARG A 145 53.34 0.36 -18.82
C ARG A 145 54.37 -0.56 -18.16
N LEU A 146 53.95 -1.40 -17.21
CA LEU A 146 54.83 -2.37 -16.54
C LEU A 146 55.42 -3.40 -17.51
N LYS A 147 54.64 -3.89 -18.48
CA LYS A 147 55.12 -4.83 -19.51
C LYS A 147 56.09 -4.20 -20.52
N ALA A 148 56.07 -2.88 -20.67
CA ALA A 148 56.94 -2.16 -21.59
C ALA A 148 58.32 -1.80 -20.98
N THR A 149 58.50 -2.06 -19.67
CA THR A 149 59.76 -1.91 -18.94
C THR A 149 60.46 -3.26 -18.85
#